data_AF-A0A3B9FJL1-F1
#
_entry.id   AF-A0A3B9FJL1-F1
#
_cell.length_a   1.000
_cell.length_b   1.000
_cell.length_c   1.000
_cell.angle_alpha   90.00
_cell.angle_beta   90.00
_cell.angle_gamma   90.00
#
_symmetry.space_group_name_H-M   'P 1'
#
loop_
_entity.id
_entity.type
_entity.pdbx_description
1 polymer ?
#
loop_
_entity_poly.entity_id
_entity_poly.type
_entity_poly.pdbx_seq_one_letter_code
_entity_poly.pdbx_strand_id
1 'polypeptide(L)'
;PMSVSNPAYYYVYYATLALYQHQGPVWVEWNDRLKETLPRLQNKNGSDSGSWDKGAGHAASGGRVVSTTLATLSLEVYYRLLPMYGFRNKESAPPP
;
A
#
# COMPACT_ATOMS: atom_id res chain seq x y z
N PRO A 1 7.98 10.50 2.94
CA PRO A 1 6.68 10.35 3.64
C PRO A 1 5.51 10.40 2.64
N MET A 2 4.51 9.52 2.77
CA MET A 2 3.29 9.61 1.95
C MET A 2 2.56 10.93 2.20
N SER A 3 2.17 11.63 1.13
CA SER A 3 1.25 12.76 1.23
C SER A 3 -0.17 12.23 1.48
N VAL A 4 -0.81 12.69 2.55
CA VAL A 4 -2.19 12.29 2.90
C VAL A 4 -3.26 13.07 2.14
N SER A 5 -2.92 14.23 1.57
CA SER A 5 -3.88 15.05 0.80
C SER A 5 -3.89 14.73 -0.70
N ASN A 6 -2.78 14.24 -1.24
CA ASN A 6 -2.66 13.87 -2.65
C ASN A 6 -1.64 12.74 -2.82
N PRO A 7 -2.03 11.49 -2.54
CA PRO A 7 -1.10 10.36 -2.54
C PRO A 7 -0.59 10.06 -3.95
N ALA A 8 0.71 9.84 -4.08
CA ALA A 8 1.29 9.31 -5.32
C ALA A 8 1.18 7.77 -5.33
N TYR A 9 -0.02 7.23 -5.60
CA TYR A 9 -0.31 5.79 -5.45
C TYR A 9 0.64 4.86 -6.20
N TYR A 10 1.19 5.30 -7.35
CA TYR A 10 2.22 4.55 -8.06
C TYR A 10 3.46 4.34 -7.18
N TYR A 11 3.97 5.42 -6.58
CA TYR A 11 5.09 5.33 -5.64
C TYR A 11 4.75 4.46 -4.43
N VAL A 12 3.56 4.65 -3.85
CA VAL A 12 3.11 3.88 -2.67
C VAL A 12 3.17 2.39 -2.96
N TYR A 13 2.64 1.98 -4.11
CA TYR A 13 2.62 0.58 -4.50
C TYR A 13 4.03 -0.02 -4.67
N TYR A 14 4.90 0.62 -5.45
CA TYR A 14 6.25 0.11 -5.69
C TYR A 14 7.16 0.23 -4.45
N ALA A 15 6.99 1.25 -3.63
CA ALA A 15 7.67 1.34 -2.33
C ALA A 15 7.23 0.20 -1.41
N THR A 16 5.93 -0.12 -1.37
CA THR A 16 5.41 -1.25 -0.59
C THR A 16 6.01 -2.57 -1.07
N LEU A 17 6.09 -2.79 -2.39
CA LEU A 17 6.76 -3.97 -2.95
C LEU A 17 8.23 -4.06 -2.54
N ALA A 18 8.97 -2.96 -2.68
CA ALA A 18 10.40 -2.93 -2.34
C ALA A 18 10.65 -3.18 -0.85
N LEU A 19 9.88 -2.53 0.02
CA LEU A 19 9.99 -2.68 1.47
C LEU A 19 9.54 -4.05 1.93
N TYR A 20 8.49 -4.60 1.32
CA TYR A 20 8.10 -5.98 1.59
C TYR A 20 9.21 -6.97 1.18
N GLN A 21 9.88 -6.77 0.05
CA GLN A 21 11.01 -7.65 -0.29
C GLN A 21 12.21 -7.44 0.64
N HIS A 22 12.43 -6.21 1.14
CA HIS A 22 13.51 -5.90 2.08
C HIS A 22 13.27 -6.47 3.49
N GLN A 23 12.00 -6.59 3.93
CA GLN A 23 11.61 -7.06 5.26
C GLN A 23 12.15 -6.17 6.40
N GLY A 24 12.16 -6.69 7.63
CA GLY A 24 12.72 -6.03 8.80
C GLY A 24 11.87 -4.91 9.41
N PRO A 25 12.43 -4.12 10.34
CA PRO A 25 11.68 -3.09 11.07
C PRO A 25 11.06 -2.01 10.18
N VAL A 26 11.75 -1.64 9.09
CA VAL A 26 11.25 -0.63 8.14
C VAL A 26 9.99 -1.11 7.40
N TRP A 27 9.89 -2.42 7.11
CA TRP A 27 8.68 -3.00 6.56
C TRP A 27 7.51 -2.94 7.55
N VAL A 28 7.76 -3.30 8.81
CA VAL A 28 6.72 -3.28 9.86
C VAL A 28 6.16 -1.87 10.02
N GLU A 29 7.05 -0.88 10.18
CA GLU A 29 6.65 0.53 10.32
C GLU A 29 5.88 1.03 9.08
N TRP A 30 6.35 0.69 7.88
CA TRP A 30 5.66 1.06 6.65
C TRP A 30 4.26 0.45 6.56
N ASN A 31 4.14 -0.86 6.83
CA ASN A 31 2.90 -1.61 6.73
C ASN A 31 1.85 -1.11 7.72
N ASP A 32 2.26 -0.83 8.96
CA ASP A 32 1.34 -0.30 9.99
C ASP A 32 0.79 1.07 9.58
N ARG A 33 1.66 1.97 9.11
CA ARG A 33 1.23 3.28 8.59
C ARG A 33 0.35 3.14 7.34
N LEU A 34 0.65 2.20 6.45
CA LEU A 34 -0.11 1.97 5.22
C LEU A 34 -1.55 1.50 5.52
N LYS A 35 -1.69 0.53 6.43
CA LYS A 35 -2.97 -0.01 6.90
C LYS A 35 -3.82 1.01 7.63
N GLU A 36 -3.21 2.00 8.26
CA GLU A 36 -3.94 3.11 8.88
C GLU A 36 -4.32 4.19 7.86
N THR A 37 -3.40 4.54 6.95
CA THR A 37 -3.52 5.70 6.07
C THR A 37 -4.47 5.43 4.92
N LEU A 38 -4.31 4.32 4.19
CA LEU A 38 -5.13 4.07 3.00
C LEU A 38 -6.63 3.94 3.34
N PRO A 39 -7.06 3.18 4.36
CA PRO A 39 -8.48 3.15 4.75
C PRO A 39 -9.04 4.49 5.22
N ARG A 40 -8.19 5.40 5.73
CA ARG A 40 -8.61 6.76 6.09
C ARG A 40 -8.92 7.61 4.85
N LEU A 41 -8.16 7.41 3.79
CA LEU A 41 -8.30 8.13 2.52
C LEU A 41 -9.35 7.52 1.59
N GLN A 42 -9.86 6.34 1.92
CA GLN A 42 -10.90 5.67 1.15
C GLN A 42 -12.21 6.44 1.29
N ASN A 43 -12.91 6.62 0.16
CA ASN A 43 -14.26 7.16 0.16
C ASN A 43 -15.20 6.21 0.92
N LYS A 44 -15.96 6.73 1.89
CA LYS A 44 -16.83 5.92 2.77
C LYS A 44 -18.31 6.01 2.44
N ASN A 45 -18.68 6.96 1.58
CA ASN A 45 -20.07 7.33 1.34
C ASN A 45 -20.33 7.52 -0.16
N GLY A 46 -21.60 7.42 -0.56
CA GLY A 46 -22.04 7.66 -1.93
C GLY A 46 -21.63 6.58 -2.94
N SER A 47 -21.75 6.89 -4.22
CA SER A 47 -21.48 5.97 -5.33
C SER A 47 -20.02 5.53 -5.43
N ASP A 48 -19.11 6.35 -4.90
CA ASP A 48 -17.67 6.12 -4.97
C ASP A 48 -17.14 5.41 -3.69
N SER A 49 -18.02 4.94 -2.81
CA SER A 49 -17.64 4.21 -1.60
C SER A 49 -16.73 3.02 -1.92
N GLY A 50 -15.66 2.88 -1.14
CA GLY A 50 -14.64 1.85 -1.35
C GLY A 50 -13.51 2.25 -2.31
N SER A 51 -13.64 3.38 -3.02
CA SER A 51 -12.61 3.86 -3.95
C SER A 51 -11.66 4.87 -3.33
N TRP A 52 -10.58 5.17 -4.05
CA TRP A 52 -9.67 6.29 -3.75
C TRP A 52 -9.72 7.32 -4.86
N ASP A 53 -9.78 8.60 -4.48
CA ASP A 53 -9.73 9.71 -5.42
C ASP A 53 -8.42 9.73 -6.21
N LYS A 54 -8.47 10.39 -7.38
CA LYS A 54 -7.31 10.56 -8.26
C LYS A 54 -6.14 11.18 -7.47
N GLY A 55 -5.06 10.42 -7.38
CA GLY A 55 -3.81 10.87 -6.76
C GLY A 55 -2.86 11.61 -7.70
N ALA A 56 -1.64 11.81 -7.22
CA ALA A 56 -0.56 12.53 -7.91
C ALA A 56 0.35 11.60 -8.73
N GLY A 57 1.20 12.22 -9.55
CA GLY A 57 2.33 11.57 -10.21
C GLY A 57 1.92 10.61 -11.33
N HIS A 58 2.69 9.54 -11.51
CA HIS A 58 2.58 8.62 -12.65
C HIS A 58 1.22 7.93 -12.79
N ALA A 59 0.45 7.81 -11.71
CA ALA A 59 -0.90 7.22 -11.74
C ALA A 59 -2.02 8.23 -12.05
N ALA A 60 -1.71 9.54 -12.09
CA ALA A 60 -2.73 10.59 -12.16
C ALA A 60 -3.55 10.55 -13.47
N SER A 61 -2.94 10.16 -14.59
CA SER A 61 -3.63 10.02 -15.88
C SER A 61 -4.67 8.89 -15.87
N GLY A 62 -4.48 7.87 -15.04
CA GLY A 62 -5.40 6.73 -14.90
C GLY A 62 -6.61 6.99 -13.98
N GLY A 63 -6.68 8.17 -13.37
CA GLY A 63 -7.83 8.60 -12.58
C GLY A 63 -8.13 7.72 -11.36
N ARG A 64 -9.41 7.69 -10.98
CA ARG A 64 -9.94 6.94 -9.83
C ARG A 64 -9.67 5.44 -9.93
N VAL A 65 -9.84 4.86 -11.12
CA VAL A 65 -9.68 3.41 -11.34
C VAL A 65 -8.27 2.99 -10.98
N VAL A 66 -7.25 3.61 -11.59
CA VAL A 66 -5.85 3.28 -11.30
C VAL A 66 -5.46 3.60 -9.86
N SER A 67 -5.95 4.70 -9.31
CA SER A 67 -5.71 5.05 -7.90
C SER A 67 -6.26 3.99 -6.94
N THR A 68 -7.48 3.54 -7.19
CA THR A 68 -8.15 2.47 -6.43
C THR A 68 -7.39 1.16 -6.57
N THR A 69 -7.04 0.75 -7.79
CA THR A 69 -6.26 -0.47 -8.02
C THR A 69 -4.94 -0.45 -7.26
N LEU A 70 -4.17 0.63 -7.34
CA LEU A 70 -2.86 0.72 -6.68
C LEU A 70 -2.97 0.79 -5.15
N ALA A 71 -3.99 1.47 -4.61
CA ALA A 71 -4.26 1.48 -3.18
C ALA A 71 -4.60 0.07 -2.66
N THR A 72 -5.53 -0.63 -3.33
CA THR A 72 -5.90 -2.00 -3.00
C THR A 72 -4.70 -2.95 -3.11
N LEU A 73 -3.97 -2.90 -4.22
CA LEU A 73 -2.79 -3.74 -4.42
C LEU A 73 -1.70 -3.48 -3.36
N SER A 74 -1.60 -2.26 -2.81
CA SER A 74 -0.65 -1.95 -1.74
C SER A 74 -1.07 -2.62 -0.42
N LEU A 75 -2.37 -2.63 -0.11
CA LEU A 75 -2.91 -3.31 1.09
C LEU A 75 -2.82 -4.84 1.01
N GLU A 76 -2.73 -5.40 -0.18
CA GLU A 76 -2.71 -6.85 -0.37
C GLU A 76 -1.31 -7.47 -0.49
N VAL A 77 -0.24 -6.66 -0.63
CA VAL A 77 1.12 -7.14 -0.94
C VAL A 77 1.54 -8.33 -0.08
N TYR A 78 1.28 -8.28 1.22
CA TYR A 78 1.70 -9.29 2.19
C TYR A 78 0.83 -10.54 2.23
N TYR A 79 -0.33 -10.55 1.56
CA TYR A 79 -1.14 -11.76 1.37
C TYR A 79 -0.79 -12.51 0.09
N ARG A 80 -0.39 -11.78 -0.96
CA ARG A 80 -0.25 -12.36 -2.31
C ARG A 80 1.17 -12.66 -2.75
N LEU A 81 2.19 -12.05 -2.13
CA LEU A 81 3.58 -12.25 -2.52
C LEU A 81 4.34 -12.98 -1.43
N LEU A 82 5.08 -14.02 -1.81
CA LEU A 82 6.11 -14.60 -0.97
C LEU A 82 7.37 -13.72 -1.07
N PRO A 83 8.04 -13.39 0.06
CA PRO A 83 9.32 -12.70 0.01
C PRO A 83 10.36 -13.59 -0.70
N MET A 84 10.96 -13.10 -1.79
CA MET A 84 11.89 -13.88 -2.63
C MET A 84 13.23 -14.11 -1.93
N TYR A 85 13.63 -13.19 -1.05
CA TYR A 85 14.81 -13.32 -0.21
C TYR A 85 14.38 -13.25 1.25
N GLY A 86 14.27 -14.43 1.86
CA GLY A 86 13.96 -14.54 3.27
C GLY A 86 15.15 -14.10 4.13
N PHE A 87 15.24 -12.81 4.46
CA PHE A 87 15.65 -12.43 5.82
C PHE A 87 14.51 -12.81 6.79
N ARG A 88 14.09 -14.09 6.75
CA ARG A 88 13.31 -14.68 7.82
C ARG A 88 14.32 -14.80 8.95
N ASN A 89 14.30 -13.85 9.88
CA ASN A 89 14.72 -14.16 11.24
C ASN A 89 13.98 -15.46 11.59
N LYS A 90 14.71 -16.53 11.90
CA LYS A 90 14.14 -17.87 12.14
C LYS A 90 13.02 -17.88 13.20
N GLU A 91 12.87 -16.79 13.96
CA GLU A 91 11.89 -16.59 15.03
C GLU A 91 10.60 -15.85 14.64
N SER A 92 10.49 -15.21 13.47
CA SER A 92 9.26 -14.49 13.14
C SER A 92 8.17 -15.46 12.69
N ALA A 93 7.24 -15.79 13.59
CA ALA A 93 6.02 -16.53 13.27
C ALA A 93 5.21 -15.81 12.16
N PRO A 94 4.43 -16.54 11.36
CA PRO A 94 3.56 -15.93 10.36
C PRO A 94 2.60 -14.94 11.07
N PRO A 95 2.31 -13.77 10.48
CA PRO A 95 1.22 -12.95 10.99
C PRO A 95 -0.11 -13.73 10.93
N PRO A 96 -1.02 -13.53 11.90
CA PRO A 96 -2.33 -14.18 11.94
C PRO A 96 -3.21 -13.82 10.73
#